data_AF-A0AAU9NDZ7-F1
#
_entry.id   AF-A0AAU9NDZ7-F1
#
_cell.length_a   1.000
_cell.length_b   1.000
_cell.length_c   1.000
_cell.angle_alpha   90.00
_cell.angle_beta   90.00
_cell.angle_gamma   90.00
#
_symmetry.space_group_name_H-M   'P 1'
#
loop_
_entity.id
_entity.type
_entity.pdbx_description
1 polymer ?
#
loop_
_entity_poly.entity_id
_entity_poly.type
_entity_poly.pdbx_seq_one_letter_code
_entity_poly.pdbx_strand_id
1 'polypeptide(L)'
;MHRLLISYNIFGDNSVSRNVSLDTNHDHLLGLFHKYFHPVNNIQTGVPTIPKRHSAMELDRAGVNFMPNQDDNWAMAMKLELLPRFSCFPWFWNKPTLKMPRLLVDDRTELFLRNLIIYEQSSLVPKFVTTYAWAMGMLIETPQDVAKLVKSGVLVTVSSDQNARNLIYNICKEVVYENFFYHQEWDELDNYYNSYWPNAVAGLKRTYFSSPWNMIALFAGITLFVLTVVQTIFTVMGENPIIVVKH
;
A
#
# COMPACT_ATOMS: atom_id res chain seq x y z
N MET A 1 26.27 -17.01 -13.10
CA MET A 1 25.63 -16.42 -11.90
C MET A 1 24.84 -15.14 -12.21
N HIS A 2 25.39 -14.17 -12.97
CA HIS A 2 24.65 -12.97 -13.43
C HIS A 2 23.30 -13.30 -14.13
N ARG A 3 23.26 -14.35 -14.97
CA ARG A 3 22.00 -14.82 -15.59
C ARG A 3 20.98 -15.39 -14.60
N LEU A 4 21.41 -15.95 -13.46
CA LEU A 4 20.51 -16.47 -12.42
C LEU A 4 19.94 -15.34 -11.56
N LEU A 5 20.73 -14.31 -11.27
CA LEU A 5 20.24 -13.11 -10.58
C LEU A 5 19.19 -12.38 -11.43
N ILE A 6 19.38 -12.32 -12.76
CA ILE A 6 18.38 -11.77 -13.69
C ILE A 6 17.10 -12.63 -13.71
N SER A 7 17.22 -13.97 -13.69
CA SER A 7 16.05 -14.86 -13.75
C SER A 7 15.21 -14.88 -12.47
N TYR A 8 15.79 -14.51 -11.32
CA TYR A 8 15.13 -14.42 -10.01
C TYR A 8 14.97 -12.98 -9.52
N ASN A 9 15.06 -11.99 -10.42
CA ASN A 9 14.85 -10.61 -10.07
C ASN A 9 13.34 -10.32 -9.87
N ILE A 10 12.88 -10.56 -8.65
CA ILE A 10 11.50 -10.34 -8.24
C ILE A 10 11.12 -8.86 -8.16
N PHE A 11 12.09 -7.94 -8.24
CA PHE A 11 11.87 -6.50 -8.08
C PHE A 11 11.89 -5.68 -9.39
N GLY A 12 11.74 -6.32 -10.55
CA GLY A 12 11.80 -5.65 -11.85
C GLY A 12 13.19 -5.03 -12.13
N ASP A 13 13.28 -4.05 -13.02
CA ASP A 13 14.53 -3.38 -13.47
C ASP A 13 15.31 -2.62 -12.37
N ASN A 14 15.10 -2.96 -11.08
CA ASN A 14 15.90 -2.54 -9.94
C ASN A 14 17.33 -3.09 -10.09
N SER A 15 18.09 -2.40 -10.96
CA SER A 15 19.52 -2.51 -11.11
C SER A 15 20.19 -1.91 -9.88
N VAL A 16 20.05 -2.57 -8.74
CA VAL A 16 21.13 -2.53 -7.76
C VAL A 16 22.25 -3.35 -8.39
N SER A 17 22.97 -2.72 -9.33
CA SER A 17 24.14 -3.28 -10.01
C SER A 17 25.27 -3.39 -8.99
N ARG A 18 25.13 -4.36 -8.08
CA ARG A 18 26.21 -4.71 -7.17
C ARG A 18 27.21 -5.55 -7.94
N ASN A 19 28.44 -5.06 -8.00
CA ASN A 19 29.60 -5.92 -8.01
C ASN A 19 29.63 -6.69 -6.68
N VAL A 20 28.75 -7.69 -6.52
CA VAL A 20 28.86 -8.66 -5.44
C VAL A 20 30.20 -9.31 -5.66
N SER A 21 31.20 -9.04 -4.80
CA SER A 21 32.47 -9.74 -4.88
C SER A 21 32.17 -11.23 -4.72
N LEU A 22 32.39 -11.98 -5.80
CA LEU A 22 32.24 -13.43 -5.84
C LEU A 22 33.34 -14.13 -5.04
N ASP A 23 34.24 -13.36 -4.44
CA ASP A 23 35.51 -13.77 -3.83
C ASP A 23 35.36 -14.26 -2.38
N THR A 24 34.24 -14.00 -1.71
CA THR A 24 34.00 -14.58 -0.39
C THR A 24 33.36 -15.95 -0.53
N ASN A 25 33.96 -16.97 0.07
CA ASN A 25 33.43 -18.32 0.24
C ASN A 25 31.92 -18.29 0.58
N HIS A 26 31.06 -18.55 -0.40
CA HIS A 26 29.61 -18.56 -0.20
C HIS A 26 29.22 -20.01 0.15
N ASP A 27 28.94 -20.29 1.42
CA ASP A 27 28.64 -21.65 1.88
C ASP A 27 27.33 -22.22 1.27
N HIS A 28 26.45 -21.38 0.71
CA HIS A 28 25.22 -21.80 0.05
C HIS A 28 24.63 -20.76 -0.92
N LEU A 29 23.87 -21.21 -1.94
CA LEU A 29 23.20 -20.37 -2.94
C LEU A 29 22.25 -19.33 -2.31
N LEU A 30 21.52 -19.72 -1.26
CA LEU A 30 20.61 -18.83 -0.54
C LEU A 30 21.35 -17.71 0.20
N GLY A 31 22.57 -17.96 0.71
CA GLY A 31 23.39 -16.95 1.35
C GLY A 31 23.84 -15.86 0.37
N LEU A 32 24.14 -16.23 -0.89
CA LEU A 32 24.44 -15.26 -1.94
C LEU A 32 23.22 -14.38 -2.26
N PHE A 33 22.04 -14.98 -2.43
CA PHE A 33 20.81 -14.22 -2.68
C PHE A 33 20.45 -13.33 -1.50
N HIS A 34 20.62 -13.82 -0.27
CA HIS A 34 20.41 -13.02 0.94
C HIS A 34 21.35 -11.80 0.99
N LYS A 35 22.64 -11.98 0.67
CA LYS A 35 23.62 -10.88 0.56
C LYS A 35 23.23 -9.84 -0.50
N TYR A 36 22.54 -10.25 -1.57
CA TYR A 36 22.00 -9.33 -2.57
C TYR A 36 20.88 -8.43 -2.02
N PHE A 37 20.08 -8.93 -1.06
CA PHE A 37 19.02 -8.15 -0.41
C PHE A 37 19.48 -7.40 0.85
N HIS A 38 20.71 -7.63 1.30
CA HIS A 38 21.30 -6.90 2.43
C HIS A 38 21.38 -5.40 2.11
N PRO A 39 21.03 -4.49 3.03
CA PRO A 39 21.22 -3.04 2.86
C PRO A 39 22.72 -2.70 2.82
N VAL A 40 23.14 -1.68 2.07
CA VAL A 40 24.56 -1.30 2.02
C VAL A 40 25.01 -0.70 3.36
N ASN A 41 24.13 0.05 4.02
CA ASN A 41 24.37 0.65 5.33
C ASN A 41 23.59 -0.08 6.44
N ASN A 42 24.12 -0.04 7.67
CA ASN A 42 23.42 -0.57 8.83
C ASN A 42 22.11 0.20 9.06
N ILE A 43 20.99 -0.53 9.09
CA ILE A 43 19.67 0.00 9.43
C ILE A 43 19.56 -0.02 10.96
N GLN A 44 19.17 1.10 11.57
CA GLN A 44 18.85 1.14 12.99
C GLN A 44 17.56 0.35 13.22
N THR A 45 17.63 -0.71 14.02
CA THR A 45 16.45 -1.44 14.45
C THR A 45 15.84 -0.74 15.65
N GLY A 46 14.56 -0.39 15.57
CA GLY A 46 13.78 0.09 16.71
C GLY A 46 13.58 -0.99 17.78
N VAL A 47 12.94 -0.63 18.89
CA VAL A 47 12.51 -1.58 19.93
C VAL A 47 11.55 -2.60 19.31
N PRO A 48 11.64 -3.90 19.63
CA PRO A 48 10.77 -4.93 19.07
C PRO A 48 9.32 -4.77 19.56
N THR A 49 8.56 -3.89 18.93
CA THR A 49 7.11 -3.72 19.09
C THR A 49 6.40 -4.29 17.87
N ILE A 50 5.38 -5.12 18.06
CA ILE A 50 4.63 -5.65 16.91
C ILE A 50 3.93 -4.45 16.24
N PRO A 51 4.30 -4.05 15.00
CA PRO A 51 3.60 -3.00 14.26
C PRO A 51 2.11 -3.32 14.16
N LYS A 52 1.29 -2.28 14.30
CA LYS A 52 -0.14 -2.40 14.08
C LYS A 52 -0.40 -2.64 12.59
N ARG A 53 -1.28 -3.61 12.30
CA ARG A 53 -1.65 -3.91 10.91
C ARG A 53 -2.57 -2.83 10.36
N HIS A 54 -2.28 -2.43 9.13
CA HIS A 54 -3.14 -1.57 8.30
C HIS A 54 -3.12 -2.14 6.89
N SER A 55 -4.30 -2.47 6.36
CA SER A 55 -4.45 -2.94 4.98
C SER A 55 -4.25 -1.78 3.98
N ALA A 56 -3.86 -2.10 2.74
CA ALA A 56 -3.65 -1.09 1.71
C ALA A 56 -4.93 -0.28 1.44
N MET A 57 -6.10 -0.92 1.52
CA MET A 57 -7.40 -0.28 1.37
C MET A 57 -7.75 0.65 2.54
N GLU A 58 -7.42 0.30 3.79
CA GLU A 58 -7.61 1.19 4.93
C GLU A 58 -6.74 2.44 4.81
N LEU A 59 -5.48 2.26 4.46
CA LEU A 59 -4.54 3.35 4.23
C LEU A 59 -4.97 4.24 3.06
N ASP A 60 -5.46 3.66 1.97
CA ASP A 60 -6.01 4.43 0.85
C ASP A 60 -7.24 5.26 1.25
N ARG A 61 -8.13 4.70 2.06
CA ARG A 61 -9.27 5.44 2.63
C ARG A 61 -8.83 6.57 3.56
N ALA A 62 -7.69 6.40 4.22
CA ALA A 62 -7.02 7.45 4.99
C ALA A 62 -6.22 8.44 4.12
N GLY A 63 -6.28 8.33 2.79
CA GLY A 63 -5.62 9.23 1.84
C GLY A 63 -4.13 8.95 1.61
N VAL A 64 -3.63 7.79 2.05
CA VAL A 64 -2.26 7.35 1.79
C VAL A 64 -2.15 6.80 0.37
N ASN A 65 -1.20 7.32 -0.40
CA ASN A 65 -0.84 6.81 -1.70
C ASN A 65 0.27 5.76 -1.60
N PHE A 66 0.35 4.90 -2.61
CA PHE A 66 1.45 3.95 -2.79
C PHE A 66 2.21 4.32 -4.05
N MET A 67 3.54 4.26 -4.01
CA MET A 67 4.39 4.51 -5.18
C MET A 67 5.59 3.58 -5.21
N PRO A 68 6.09 3.21 -6.41
CA PRO A 68 7.33 2.45 -6.51
C PRO A 68 8.50 3.22 -5.90
N ASN A 69 9.35 2.52 -5.16
CA ASN A 69 10.62 3.02 -4.65
C ASN A 69 11.76 2.47 -5.49
N GLN A 70 12.67 3.35 -5.90
CA GLN A 70 13.97 3.00 -6.44
C GLN A 70 15.01 3.50 -5.44
N ASP A 71 15.49 2.60 -4.60
CA ASP A 71 16.47 2.89 -3.56
C ASP A 71 17.79 2.19 -3.89
N ASP A 72 18.86 2.99 -4.02
CA ASP A 72 20.18 2.50 -4.38
C ASP A 72 20.89 1.77 -3.21
N ASN A 73 20.47 2.02 -1.97
CA ASN A 73 21.06 1.46 -0.76
C ASN A 73 20.43 0.12 -0.39
N TRP A 74 19.11 -0.02 -0.48
CA TRP A 74 18.42 -1.26 -0.11
C TRP A 74 17.26 -1.61 -1.04
N ALA A 75 17.38 -2.74 -1.73
CA ALA A 75 16.40 -3.22 -2.71
C ALA A 75 14.99 -3.47 -2.11
N MET A 76 14.89 -3.67 -0.79
CA MET A 76 13.62 -3.86 -0.10
C MET A 76 13.11 -2.60 0.62
N ALA A 77 13.82 -1.48 0.52
CA ALA A 77 13.50 -0.26 1.27
C ALA A 77 12.07 0.23 1.05
N MET A 78 11.35 0.38 2.16
CA MET A 78 10.10 1.12 2.20
C MET A 78 10.34 2.45 2.89
N LYS A 79 9.74 3.51 2.36
CA LYS A 79 9.89 4.87 2.87
C LYS A 79 8.54 5.55 2.94
N LEU A 80 8.21 6.08 4.10
CA LEU A 80 7.03 6.93 4.25
C LEU A 80 7.42 8.39 4.00
N GLU A 81 6.69 9.04 3.10
CA GLU A 81 6.82 10.48 2.85
C GLU A 81 5.58 11.20 3.39
N LEU A 82 5.73 11.74 4.60
CA LEU A 82 4.78 12.64 5.24
C LEU A 82 5.23 14.09 4.97
N LEU A 83 4.64 14.73 3.96
CA LEU A 83 4.94 16.15 3.71
C LEU A 83 4.14 17.05 4.68
N PRO A 84 4.74 18.14 5.19
CA PRO A 84 4.10 19.01 6.17
C PRO A 84 2.83 19.62 5.58
N ARG A 85 1.75 19.54 6.36
CA ARG A 85 0.46 20.16 6.07
C ARG A 85 0.58 21.68 6.25
N PHE A 86 1.20 22.38 5.31
CA PHE A 86 1.23 23.85 5.33
C PHE A 86 -0.19 24.38 5.13
N SER A 87 -0.73 25.02 6.17
CA SER A 87 -2.13 25.44 6.29
C SER A 87 -2.63 26.42 5.21
N CYS A 88 -1.74 27.00 4.40
CA CYS A 88 -2.08 28.16 3.58
C CYS A 88 -2.48 27.86 2.13
N PHE A 89 -2.19 26.66 1.57
CA PHE A 89 -2.45 26.38 0.15
C PHE A 89 -2.93 24.92 -0.11
N PRO A 90 -4.25 24.64 -0.02
CA PRO A 90 -4.84 23.30 -0.19
C PRO A 90 -4.50 22.53 -1.47
N TRP A 91 -4.15 23.24 -2.54
CA TRP A 91 -4.02 22.65 -3.88
C TRP A 91 -2.62 22.10 -4.18
N PHE A 92 -1.61 22.46 -3.39
CA PHE A 92 -0.24 21.92 -3.48
C PHE A 92 0.03 20.82 -2.44
N TRP A 93 -1.03 20.24 -1.85
CA TRP A 93 -0.89 19.23 -0.82
C TRP A 93 -0.50 17.90 -1.44
N ASN A 94 0.76 17.51 -1.23
CA ASN A 94 1.19 16.16 -1.53
C ASN A 94 0.58 15.21 -0.51
N LYS A 95 -0.10 14.18 -1.02
CA LYS A 95 -0.69 13.13 -0.19
C LYS A 95 0.42 12.33 0.49
N PRO A 96 0.22 11.91 1.75
CA PRO A 96 1.09 10.92 2.41
C PRO A 96 1.33 9.76 1.46
N THR A 97 2.59 9.40 1.23
CA THR A 97 2.93 8.39 0.24
C THR A 97 3.86 7.35 0.84
N LEU A 98 3.43 6.09 0.84
CA LEU A 98 4.29 4.95 1.15
C LEU A 98 4.99 4.50 -0.14
N LYS A 99 6.29 4.75 -0.22
CA LYS A 99 7.16 4.26 -1.29
C LYS A 99 7.66 2.87 -0.92
N MET A 100 7.58 1.92 -1.84
CA MET A 100 7.99 0.54 -1.63
C MET A 100 8.52 -0.11 -2.91
N PRO A 101 9.38 -1.12 -2.82
CA PRO A 101 9.94 -1.75 -4.02
C PRO A 101 8.83 -2.42 -4.83
N ARG A 102 8.99 -2.38 -6.15
CA ARG A 102 8.03 -2.97 -7.09
C ARG A 102 8.14 -4.49 -7.08
N LEU A 103 7.17 -5.21 -6.52
CA LEU A 103 7.20 -6.67 -6.41
C LEU A 103 6.41 -7.33 -7.54
N LEU A 104 7.07 -8.25 -8.26
CA LEU A 104 6.40 -9.23 -9.12
C LEU A 104 5.88 -10.38 -8.26
N VAL A 105 4.61 -10.74 -8.37
CA VAL A 105 3.97 -11.84 -7.64
C VAL A 105 3.56 -12.94 -8.61
N ASP A 106 4.30 -14.05 -8.56
CA ASP A 106 4.05 -15.32 -9.24
C ASP A 106 4.46 -16.51 -8.34
N ASP A 107 4.18 -17.74 -8.77
CA ASP A 107 4.50 -18.96 -7.98
C ASP A 107 6.01 -19.09 -7.70
N ARG A 108 6.86 -18.59 -8.61
CA ARG A 108 8.32 -18.62 -8.44
C ARG A 108 8.76 -17.66 -7.35
N THR A 109 8.13 -16.50 -7.25
CA THR A 109 8.37 -15.51 -6.20
C THR A 109 7.99 -16.07 -4.84
N GLU A 110 6.86 -16.78 -4.74
CA GLU A 110 6.49 -17.47 -3.50
C GLU A 110 7.58 -18.44 -3.05
N LEU A 111 7.99 -19.36 -3.94
CA LEU A 111 9.00 -20.36 -3.64
C LEU A 111 10.34 -19.71 -3.27
N PHE A 112 10.74 -18.67 -3.99
CA PHE A 112 12.00 -17.98 -3.79
C PHE A 112 12.04 -17.26 -2.44
N LEU A 113 11.02 -16.45 -2.12
CA LEU A 113 10.94 -15.74 -0.85
C LEU A 113 10.81 -16.70 0.33
N ARG A 114 10.02 -17.78 0.22
CA ARG A 114 9.92 -18.80 1.27
C ARG A 114 11.26 -19.47 1.56
N ASN A 115 12.03 -19.83 0.54
CA ASN A 115 13.35 -20.44 0.74
C ASN A 115 14.32 -19.48 1.42
N LEU A 116 14.27 -18.19 1.09
CA LEU A 116 15.08 -17.16 1.77
C LEU A 116 14.64 -16.97 3.23
N ILE A 117 13.35 -16.97 3.52
CA ILE A 117 12.82 -16.89 4.88
C ILE A 117 13.27 -18.10 5.72
N ILE A 118 13.19 -19.31 5.17
CA ILE A 118 13.69 -20.53 5.85
C ILE A 118 15.19 -20.42 6.12
N TYR A 119 15.96 -19.89 5.16
CA TYR A 119 17.38 -19.63 5.35
C TYR A 119 17.63 -18.63 6.48
N GLU A 120 16.89 -17.52 6.53
CA GLU A 120 16.95 -16.53 7.63
C GLU A 120 16.53 -17.09 9.00
N GLN A 121 15.62 -18.06 9.04
CA GLN A 121 15.18 -18.71 10.28
C GLN A 121 16.15 -19.80 10.76
N SER A 122 16.81 -20.49 9.84
CA SER A 122 17.76 -21.58 10.13
C SER A 122 19.20 -21.11 10.31
N SER A 123 19.51 -19.89 9.86
CA SER A 123 20.85 -19.29 9.95
C SER A 123 20.82 -18.09 10.91
N LEU A 124 21.93 -17.81 11.60
CA LEU A 124 22.09 -16.63 12.46
C LEU A 124 22.36 -15.36 11.63
N VAL A 125 21.51 -15.09 10.63
CA VAL A 125 21.62 -13.93 9.73
C VAL A 125 20.47 -12.94 9.97
N PRO A 126 20.63 -11.65 9.62
CA PRO A 126 19.55 -10.69 9.76
C PRO A 126 18.33 -11.03 8.89
N LYS A 127 17.13 -10.77 9.41
CA LYS A 127 15.84 -11.21 8.85
C LYS A 127 15.21 -10.22 7.85
N PHE A 128 15.99 -9.69 6.90
CA PHE A 128 15.55 -8.64 5.97
C PHE A 128 14.38 -9.08 5.09
N VAL A 129 14.46 -10.29 4.53
CA VAL A 129 13.44 -10.85 3.64
C VAL A 129 12.17 -11.15 4.41
N THR A 130 12.31 -11.71 5.61
CA THR A 130 11.22 -11.98 6.56
C THR A 130 10.48 -10.72 6.95
N THR A 131 11.18 -9.63 7.31
CA THR A 131 10.54 -8.34 7.60
C THR A 131 9.79 -7.81 6.38
N TYR A 132 10.40 -7.87 5.19
CA TYR A 132 9.74 -7.43 3.95
C TYR A 132 8.46 -8.22 3.66
N ALA A 133 8.53 -9.55 3.75
CA ALA A 133 7.37 -10.43 3.58
C ALA A 133 6.25 -10.04 4.55
N TRP A 134 6.61 -9.79 5.81
CA TRP A 134 5.63 -9.42 6.82
C TRP A 134 5.00 -8.05 6.57
N ALA A 135 5.79 -7.05 6.17
CA ALA A 135 5.31 -5.75 5.72
C ALA A 135 4.27 -5.91 4.59
N MET A 136 4.57 -6.71 3.57
CA MET A 136 3.63 -7.01 2.49
C MET A 136 2.38 -7.74 2.97
N GLY A 137 2.53 -8.69 3.90
CA GLY A 137 1.41 -9.42 4.50
C GLY A 137 0.50 -8.55 5.36
N MET A 138 1.00 -7.47 5.97
CA MET A 138 0.17 -6.50 6.68
C MET A 138 -0.63 -5.62 5.73
N LEU A 139 -0.06 -5.27 4.57
CA LEU A 139 -0.73 -4.43 3.57
C LEU A 139 -1.74 -5.22 2.73
N ILE A 140 -1.54 -6.53 2.54
CA ILE A 140 -2.38 -7.39 1.68
C ILE A 140 -3.21 -8.35 2.54
N GLU A 141 -4.39 -7.91 2.95
CA GLU A 141 -5.34 -8.75 3.68
C GLU A 141 -6.40 -9.37 2.75
N THR A 142 -6.82 -8.59 1.75
CA THR A 142 -7.90 -8.90 0.82
C THR A 142 -7.44 -8.80 -0.64
N PRO A 143 -8.18 -9.37 -1.60
CA PRO A 143 -7.91 -9.17 -3.03
C PRO A 143 -8.01 -7.70 -3.47
N GLN A 144 -8.79 -6.88 -2.76
CA GLN A 144 -8.92 -5.45 -3.06
C GLN A 144 -7.62 -4.69 -2.76
N ASP A 145 -6.89 -5.11 -1.72
CA ASP A 145 -5.57 -4.58 -1.41
C ASP A 145 -4.58 -4.88 -2.54
N VAL A 146 -4.62 -6.10 -3.08
CA VAL A 146 -3.83 -6.48 -4.26
C VAL A 146 -4.16 -5.58 -5.45
N ALA A 147 -5.44 -5.45 -5.79
CA ALA A 147 -5.87 -4.61 -6.90
C ALA A 147 -5.42 -3.16 -6.73
N LYS A 148 -5.45 -2.65 -5.49
CA LYS A 148 -4.99 -1.30 -5.16
C LYS A 148 -3.48 -1.14 -5.39
N LEU A 149 -2.68 -2.09 -4.93
CA LEU A 149 -1.22 -2.07 -5.08
C LEU A 149 -0.77 -2.33 -6.52
N VAL A 150 -1.54 -3.10 -7.30
CA VAL A 150 -1.34 -3.25 -8.75
C VAL A 150 -1.59 -1.93 -9.45
N LYS A 151 -2.70 -1.25 -9.12
CA LYS A 151 -3.04 0.06 -9.70
C LYS A 151 -2.01 1.14 -9.39
N SER A 152 -1.35 1.10 -8.22
CA SER A 152 -0.27 2.03 -7.88
C SER A 152 1.08 1.65 -8.50
N GLY A 153 1.18 0.50 -9.15
CA GLY A 153 2.40 0.02 -9.82
C GLY A 153 3.47 -0.55 -8.89
N VAL A 154 3.18 -0.67 -7.58
CA VAL A 154 4.10 -1.30 -6.60
C VAL A 154 3.99 -2.82 -6.60
N LEU A 155 2.88 -3.37 -7.11
CA LEU A 155 2.70 -4.79 -7.33
C LEU A 155 2.49 -5.07 -8.81
N VAL A 156 3.03 -6.18 -9.29
CA VAL A 156 2.75 -6.72 -10.62
C VAL A 156 2.35 -8.17 -10.44
N THR A 157 1.20 -8.58 -10.97
CA THR A 157 0.82 -9.98 -11.00
C THR A 157 0.32 -10.37 -12.39
N VAL A 158 0.59 -11.60 -12.77
CA VAL A 158 0.06 -12.24 -14.00
C VAL A 158 -1.20 -13.08 -13.72
N SER A 159 -1.60 -13.16 -12.45
CA SER A 159 -2.71 -13.99 -11.98
C SER A 159 -3.85 -13.12 -11.42
N SER A 160 -4.94 -13.75 -10.98
CA SER A 160 -6.04 -13.02 -10.34
C SER A 160 -5.60 -12.41 -9.00
N ASP A 161 -6.26 -11.33 -8.59
CA ASP A 161 -5.99 -10.67 -7.31
C ASP A 161 -6.12 -11.64 -6.12
N GLN A 162 -7.08 -12.56 -6.20
CA GLN A 162 -7.27 -13.61 -5.20
C GLN A 162 -6.08 -14.57 -5.14
N ASN A 163 -5.55 -14.97 -6.29
CA ASN A 163 -4.39 -15.86 -6.35
C ASN A 163 -3.16 -15.16 -5.81
N ALA A 164 -2.88 -13.94 -6.26
CA ALA A 164 -1.76 -13.13 -5.76
C ALA A 164 -1.83 -12.91 -4.24
N ARG A 165 -3.02 -12.64 -3.69
CA ARG A 165 -3.24 -12.57 -2.23
C ARG A 165 -2.88 -13.89 -1.54
N ASN A 166 -3.28 -15.02 -2.11
CA ASN A 166 -2.96 -16.34 -1.56
C ASN A 166 -1.46 -16.64 -1.61
N LEU A 167 -0.75 -16.25 -2.68
CA LEU A 167 0.70 -16.37 -2.79
C LEU A 167 1.42 -15.58 -1.68
N ILE A 168 1.02 -14.31 -1.45
CA ILE A 168 1.57 -13.48 -0.36
C ILE A 168 1.25 -14.07 1.01
N TYR A 169 0.01 -14.52 1.23
CA TYR A 169 -0.38 -15.21 2.46
C TYR A 169 0.49 -16.45 2.70
N ASN A 170 0.74 -17.25 1.66
CA ASN A 170 1.59 -18.42 1.77
C ASN A 170 3.03 -18.02 2.09
N ILE A 171 3.60 -16.98 1.48
CA ILE A 171 4.95 -16.48 1.84
C ILE A 171 5.04 -16.17 3.35
N CYS A 172 3.99 -15.57 3.91
CA CYS A 172 3.93 -15.15 5.32
C CYS A 172 3.55 -16.26 6.30
N LYS A 173 3.14 -17.43 5.81
CA LYS A 173 2.70 -18.54 6.67
C LYS A 173 3.90 -19.17 7.38
N GLU A 174 3.78 -19.32 8.71
CA GLU A 174 4.80 -19.89 9.61
C GLU A 174 6.08 -19.05 9.78
N VAL A 175 5.95 -17.73 9.62
CA VAL A 175 7.07 -16.80 9.80
C VAL A 175 7.25 -16.42 11.28
N VAL A 176 8.44 -16.73 11.85
CA VAL A 176 8.81 -16.41 13.24
C VAL A 176 9.26 -14.96 13.39
N TYR A 177 8.67 -14.25 14.36
CA TYR A 177 8.88 -12.82 14.64
C TYR A 177 10.04 -12.57 15.60
N GLU A 178 10.94 -11.64 15.25
CA GLU A 178 11.98 -11.12 16.16
C GLU A 178 12.25 -9.62 15.94
N ASN A 179 12.62 -9.21 14.72
CA ASN A 179 13.01 -7.83 14.41
C ASN A 179 12.27 -7.29 13.17
N PHE A 180 11.77 -6.05 13.24
CA PHE A 180 11.09 -5.40 12.11
C PHE A 180 11.87 -4.16 11.62
N PHE A 181 12.55 -4.26 10.48
CA PHE A 181 13.39 -3.17 9.96
C PHE A 181 12.66 -1.91 9.52
N TYR A 182 11.32 -1.89 9.49
CA TYR A 182 10.53 -0.72 9.12
C TYR A 182 9.71 -0.13 10.28
N HIS A 183 10.17 -0.30 11.54
CA HIS A 183 9.43 0.19 12.71
C HIS A 183 9.10 1.68 12.60
N GLN A 184 10.05 2.52 12.18
CA GLN A 184 9.84 3.95 12.10
C GLN A 184 8.73 4.30 11.09
N GLU A 185 8.79 3.73 9.89
CA GLU A 185 7.81 4.02 8.85
C GLU A 185 6.41 3.53 9.25
N TRP A 186 6.30 2.38 9.94
CA TRP A 186 5.01 1.85 10.39
C TRP A 186 4.44 2.62 11.58
N ASP A 187 5.29 3.06 12.52
CA ASP A 187 4.86 3.88 13.65
C ASP A 187 4.37 5.25 13.15
N GLU A 188 5.10 5.89 12.24
CA GLU A 188 4.67 7.14 11.60
C GLU A 188 3.36 6.96 10.82
N LEU A 189 3.23 5.84 10.11
CA LEU A 189 2.01 5.51 9.35
C LEU A 189 0.81 5.26 10.28
N ASP A 190 0.98 4.53 11.38
CA ASP A 190 -0.07 4.31 12.38
C ASP A 190 -0.48 5.62 13.06
N ASN A 191 0.48 6.45 13.45
CA ASN A 191 0.22 7.78 14.00
C ASN A 191 -0.59 8.64 13.03
N TYR A 192 -0.22 8.65 11.74
CA TYR A 192 -0.99 9.34 10.71
C TYR A 192 -2.42 8.79 10.62
N TYR A 193 -2.58 7.47 10.49
CA TYR A 193 -3.87 6.81 10.35
C TYR A 193 -4.81 7.11 11.53
N ASN A 194 -4.30 6.99 12.77
CA ASN A 194 -5.08 7.27 13.98
C ASN A 194 -5.47 8.76 14.10
N SER A 195 -4.66 9.68 13.55
CA SER A 195 -4.98 11.11 13.53
C SER A 195 -5.93 11.51 12.39
N TYR A 196 -6.04 10.71 11.32
CA TYR A 196 -6.78 11.08 10.11
C TYR A 196 -8.27 11.27 10.37
N TRP A 197 -8.96 10.26 10.93
CA TRP A 197 -10.41 10.31 11.15
C TRP A 197 -10.84 11.39 12.13
N PRO A 198 -10.21 11.55 13.32
CA PRO A 198 -10.53 12.65 14.22
C PRO A 198 -10.36 14.02 13.57
N ASN A 199 -9.29 14.22 12.79
CA ASN A 199 -9.04 15.48 12.10
C ASN A 199 -10.04 15.72 10.96
N ALA A 200 -10.42 14.69 10.21
CA ALA A 200 -11.44 14.78 9.17
C ALA A 200 -12.81 15.17 9.76
N VAL A 201 -13.21 14.52 10.85
CA VAL A 201 -14.46 14.82 11.57
C VAL A 201 -14.43 16.24 12.17
N ALA A 202 -13.33 16.64 12.80
CA ALA A 202 -13.17 17.98 13.34
C ALA A 202 -13.23 19.06 12.24
N GLY A 203 -12.62 18.80 11.08
CA GLY A 203 -12.70 19.67 9.90
C GLY A 203 -14.13 19.80 9.36
N LEU A 204 -14.82 18.66 9.19
CA LEU A 204 -16.22 18.65 8.75
C LEU A 204 -17.10 19.42 9.75
N LYS A 205 -16.91 19.18 11.05
CA LYS A 205 -17.65 19.89 12.10
C LYS A 205 -17.40 21.38 12.09
N ARG A 206 -16.16 21.81 11.88
CA ARG A 206 -15.83 23.23 11.79
C ARG A 206 -16.39 23.88 10.55
N THR A 207 -16.49 23.21 9.40
CA THR A 207 -16.99 23.85 8.17
C THR A 207 -18.52 23.81 8.07
N TYR A 208 -19.14 22.70 8.47
CA TYR A 208 -20.58 22.49 8.32
C TYR A 208 -21.38 22.81 9.59
N PHE A 209 -20.84 22.54 10.78
CA PHE A 209 -21.57 22.72 12.05
C PHE A 209 -21.17 24.00 12.82
N SER A 210 -20.29 24.85 12.30
CA SER A 210 -19.91 26.11 12.96
C SER A 210 -20.87 27.27 12.68
N SER A 211 -21.56 27.26 11.53
CA SER A 211 -22.48 28.31 11.13
C SER A 211 -23.87 27.70 10.91
N PRO A 212 -24.89 28.11 11.68
CA PRO A 212 -26.28 27.70 11.46
C PRO A 212 -26.73 27.89 10.02
N TRP A 213 -26.20 28.92 9.35
CA TRP A 213 -26.50 29.27 7.96
C TRP A 213 -26.04 28.20 6.96
N ASN A 214 -24.88 27.58 7.16
CA ASN A 214 -24.40 26.50 6.28
C ASN A 214 -25.31 25.27 6.39
N MET A 215 -25.85 25.01 7.58
CA MET A 215 -26.82 23.95 7.80
C MET A 215 -28.13 24.25 7.07
N ILE A 216 -28.67 25.47 7.21
CA ILE A 216 -29.91 25.87 6.51
C ILE A 216 -29.74 25.77 4.99
N ALA A 217 -28.61 26.24 4.45
CA ALA A 217 -28.32 26.17 3.03
C ALA A 217 -28.23 24.73 2.51
N LEU A 218 -27.60 23.82 3.27
CA LEU A 218 -27.54 22.40 2.93
C LEU A 218 -28.94 21.78 2.81
N PHE A 219 -29.78 21.97 3.84
CA PHE A 219 -31.15 21.42 3.85
C PHE A 219 -32.05 22.06 2.79
N ALA A 220 -31.91 23.36 2.56
CA ALA A 220 -32.62 24.04 1.47
C ALA A 220 -32.22 23.44 0.11
N GLY A 221 -30.92 23.20 -0.13
CA GLY A 221 -30.41 22.60 -1.36
C GLY A 221 -30.92 21.17 -1.59
N ILE A 222 -30.90 20.33 -0.56
CA ILE A 222 -31.46 18.96 -0.62
C ILE A 222 -32.95 19.01 -0.96
N THR A 223 -33.70 19.89 -0.30
CA THR A 223 -35.15 20.04 -0.51
C THR A 223 -35.47 20.48 -1.94
N LEU A 224 -34.73 21.48 -2.46
CA LEU A 224 -34.85 21.94 -3.85
C LEU A 224 -34.55 20.82 -4.84
N PHE A 225 -33.47 20.07 -4.63
CA PHE A 225 -33.10 18.96 -5.51
C PHE A 225 -34.19 17.88 -5.58
N VAL A 226 -34.76 17.50 -4.43
CA VAL A 226 -35.88 16.54 -4.37
C VAL A 226 -37.09 17.08 -5.14
N LEU A 227 -37.45 18.35 -4.95
CA LEU A 227 -38.53 19.00 -5.69
C LEU A 227 -38.29 18.98 -7.20
N THR A 228 -37.07 19.27 -7.66
CA THR A 228 -36.74 19.26 -9.10
C THR A 228 -36.85 17.87 -9.69
N VAL A 229 -36.40 16.83 -8.98
CA VAL A 229 -36.55 15.43 -9.43
C VAL A 229 -38.03 15.07 -9.58
N VAL A 230 -38.84 15.41 -8.58
CA VAL A 230 -40.29 15.16 -8.60
C VAL A 230 -40.96 15.91 -9.76
N GLN A 231 -40.66 17.20 -9.94
CA GLN A 231 -41.17 18.00 -11.07
C GLN A 231 -40.80 17.37 -12.41
N THR A 232 -39.54 16.96 -12.60
CA THR A 232 -39.07 16.35 -13.85
C THR A 232 -39.81 15.05 -14.15
N ILE A 233 -40.05 14.20 -13.15
CA ILE A 233 -40.82 12.96 -13.30
C ILE A 233 -42.26 13.27 -13.74
N PHE A 234 -42.92 14.23 -13.09
CA PHE A 234 -44.28 14.61 -13.46
C PHE A 234 -44.38 15.24 -14.85
N THR A 235 -43.39 16.06 -15.26
CA THR A 235 -43.34 16.63 -16.62
C THR A 235 -43.18 15.53 -17.66
N VAL A 236 -42.26 14.59 -17.47
CA VAL A 236 -42.04 13.47 -18.40
C VAL A 236 -43.26 12.54 -18.48
N MET A 237 -43.94 12.26 -17.37
CA MET A 237 -45.16 11.45 -17.39
C MET A 237 -46.37 12.20 -17.95
N GLY A 238 -46.42 13.53 -17.79
CA GLY A 238 -47.49 14.38 -18.32
C GLY A 238 -47.40 14.62 -19.84
N GLU A 239 -46.22 14.45 -20.44
CA GLU A 239 -45.99 14.61 -21.87
C GLU A 239 -46.31 13.39 -22.73
N ASN A 240 -46.84 12.28 -22.17
CA ASN A 240 -47.48 11.24 -22.98
C ASN A 240 -48.90 11.69 -23.38
N PRO A 241 -49.11 12.24 -24.58
CA PRO A 241 -50.44 12.67 -24.99
C PRO A 241 -51.18 11.38 -25.35
N ILE A 242 -52.25 11.09 -24.64
CA ILE A 242 -53.27 10.16 -25.12
C ILE A 242 -53.71 10.68 -26.48
N ILE A 243 -53.28 10.01 -27.55
CA ILE A 243 -53.77 10.23 -28.91
C ILE A 243 -55.22 9.75 -28.90
N VAL A 244 -56.13 10.61 -28.44
CA VAL A 244 -57.57 10.40 -28.62
C VAL A 244 -57.85 10.69 -30.08
N VAL A 245 -57.83 9.61 -30.88
CA VAL A 245 -58.36 9.59 -32.23
C VAL A 245 -59.84 9.96 -32.12
N LYS A 246 -60.17 11.19 -32.49
CA LYS A 246 -61.54 11.68 -32.62
C LYS A 246 -62.13 11.00 -33.86
N HIS A 247 -63.02 10.05 -33.64
CA HIS A 247 -63.77 9.35 -34.69
C HIS A 247 -65.10 10.05 -34.98
#